data_AF-A0A438JH17-F1
#
_entry.id   AF-A0A438JH17-F1
#
_cell.length_a   1.000
_cell.length_b   1.000
_cell.length_c   1.000
_cell.angle_alpha   90.00
_cell.angle_beta   90.00
_cell.angle_gamma   90.00
#
_symmetry.space_group_name_H-M   'P 1'
#
loop_
_entity.id
_entity.type
_entity.pdbx_description
1 polymer ?
#
loop_
_entity_poly.entity_id
_entity_poly.type
_entity_poly.pdbx_seq_one_letter_code
_entity_poly.pdbx_strand_id
1 'polypeptide(L)'
;MDPNVKFVPGQGEPLGDLGRYRRLVGKLNYLTITRPDISLPVSVVSQFLQSPCDSHWDVVIRILRYIKSTQGQGVLYENKGRTQVDGYTDADWAGSPTDRRSTSGHCVFIGGNLISWKSKKQDVVTRSSAEAEYRAMALATCELIWLRHLLRELRFERMNR
;
A
#
# COMPACT_ATOMS: atom_id res chain seq x y z
N MET A 1 3.12 -13.16 -2.33
CA MET A 1 1.89 -13.65 -3.00
C MET A 1 2.26 -13.94 -4.43
N ASP A 2 1.58 -14.87 -5.10
CA ASP A 2 1.71 -14.93 -6.56
C ASP A 2 1.01 -13.67 -7.09
N PRO A 3 1.72 -12.71 -7.71
CA PRO A 3 1.12 -11.48 -8.20
C PRO A 3 0.05 -11.74 -9.28
N ASN A 4 -0.01 -12.95 -9.84
CA ASN A 4 -0.98 -13.33 -10.86
C ASN A 4 -2.30 -13.89 -10.31
N VAL A 5 -2.38 -14.21 -9.01
CA VAL A 5 -3.62 -14.70 -8.41
C VAL A 5 -4.51 -13.52 -8.09
N LYS A 6 -5.53 -13.33 -8.93
CA LYS A 6 -6.47 -12.24 -8.81
C LYS A 6 -7.77 -12.70 -8.15
N PHE A 7 -8.17 -12.06 -7.05
CA PHE A 7 -9.34 -12.43 -6.26
C PHE A 7 -10.60 -11.73 -6.77
N VAL A 8 -11.72 -12.46 -6.82
CA VAL A 8 -13.02 -11.99 -7.33
C VAL A 8 -14.07 -12.14 -6.22
N PRO A 9 -15.01 -11.19 -6.06
CA PRO A 9 -16.12 -11.33 -5.12
C PRO A 9 -16.93 -12.62 -5.40
N GLY A 10 -17.37 -13.31 -4.34
CA GLY A 10 -18.25 -14.48 -4.46
C GLY A 10 -17.57 -15.79 -4.87
N GLN A 11 -16.24 -15.84 -4.95
CA GLN A 11 -15.52 -17.11 -5.12
C GLN A 11 -15.31 -17.81 -3.77
N GLY A 12 -16.28 -18.64 -3.40
CA GLY A 12 -16.26 -19.50 -2.22
C GLY A 12 -17.38 -19.21 -1.24
N GLU A 13 -17.45 -20.02 -0.18
CA GLU A 13 -18.49 -19.90 0.84
C GLU A 13 -18.34 -18.58 1.61
N PRO A 14 -19.45 -17.85 1.85
CA PRO A 14 -19.43 -16.65 2.68
C PRO A 14 -18.96 -16.96 4.10
N LEU A 15 -18.11 -16.11 4.64
CA LEU A 15 -17.58 -16.32 5.97
C LEU A 15 -18.66 -16.06 7.03
N GLY A 16 -18.92 -17.03 7.91
CA GLY A 16 -19.94 -16.92 8.95
C GLY A 16 -19.68 -15.83 10.00
N ASP A 17 -18.41 -15.49 10.28
CA ASP A 17 -18.03 -14.44 11.24
C ASP A 17 -17.33 -13.26 10.55
N LEU A 18 -18.15 -12.31 10.08
CA LEU A 18 -17.70 -11.05 9.48
C LEU A 18 -16.86 -10.20 10.44
N GLY A 19 -17.18 -10.24 11.74
CA GLY A 19 -16.52 -9.43 12.77
C GLY A 19 -15.06 -9.84 12.95
N ARG A 20 -14.79 -11.14 12.92
CA ARG A 20 -13.43 -11.68 12.97
C ARG A 20 -12.57 -11.24 11.79
N TYR A 21 -13.11 -11.29 10.57
CA TYR A 21 -12.42 -10.82 9.37
C TYR A 21 -12.09 -9.33 9.46
N ARG A 22 -13.09 -8.49 9.72
CA ARG A 22 -12.94 -7.03 9.80
C ARG A 22 -11.94 -6.61 10.85
N ARG A 23 -12.00 -7.20 12.05
CA ARG A 23 -11.07 -6.91 13.14
C ARG A 23 -9.64 -7.26 12.76
N LEU A 24 -9.43 -8.39 12.10
CA LEU A 24 -8.09 -8.82 11.71
C LEU A 24 -7.50 -7.96 10.59
N VAL A 25 -8.29 -7.66 9.56
CA VAL A 25 -7.89 -6.73 8.49
C VAL A 25 -7.61 -5.33 9.04
N GLY A 26 -8.39 -4.85 10.02
CA GLY A 26 -8.12 -3.60 10.72
C GLY A 26 -6.76 -3.59 11.42
N LYS A 27 -6.40 -4.68 12.12
CA LYS A 27 -5.07 -4.82 12.73
C LYS A 27 -3.94 -4.86 11.70
N LEU A 28 -4.17 -5.53 10.57
CA LEU A 28 -3.21 -5.56 9.47
C LEU A 28 -3.03 -4.18 8.83
N ASN A 29 -4.11 -3.41 8.66
CA ASN A 29 -4.06 -2.03 8.18
C ASN A 29 -3.18 -1.17 9.08
N TYR A 30 -3.30 -1.30 10.41
CA TYR A 30 -2.42 -0.60 11.34
C TYR A 30 -0.95 -1.04 11.20
N LEU A 31 -0.69 -2.33 11.00
CA LEU A 31 0.66 -2.84 10.85
C LEU A 31 1.37 -2.31 9.60
N THR A 32 0.63 -1.92 8.54
CA THR A 32 1.21 -1.34 7.33
C THR A 32 2.03 -0.07 7.60
N ILE A 33 1.82 0.61 8.73
CA ILE A 33 2.59 1.79 9.20
C ILE A 33 4.06 1.44 9.48
N THR A 34 4.39 0.19 9.79
CA THR A 34 5.78 -0.25 10.02
C THR A 34 6.23 -1.35 9.05
N ARG A 35 5.28 -1.89 8.28
CA ARG A 35 5.47 -2.99 7.32
C ARG A 35 4.98 -2.59 5.93
N PRO A 36 5.73 -1.75 5.19
CA PRO A 36 5.34 -1.31 3.84
C PRO A 36 5.16 -2.49 2.87
N ASP A 37 5.91 -3.57 3.06
CA ASP A 37 5.91 -4.80 2.28
C ASP A 37 4.56 -5.53 2.23
N ILE A 38 3.70 -5.35 3.24
CA ILE A 38 2.35 -5.94 3.26
C ILE A 38 1.26 -4.97 2.79
N SER A 39 1.59 -3.74 2.36
CA SER A 39 0.58 -2.72 2.04
C SER A 39 -0.35 -3.15 0.90
N LEU A 40 0.20 -3.72 -0.18
CA LEU A 40 -0.57 -4.22 -1.30
C LEU A 40 -1.52 -5.38 -0.90
N PRO A 41 -1.03 -6.49 -0.30
CA PRO A 41 -1.93 -7.57 0.06
C PRO A 41 -3.00 -7.18 1.08
N VAL A 42 -2.68 -6.24 2.00
CA VAL A 42 -3.65 -5.69 2.95
C VAL A 42 -4.70 -4.82 2.26
N SER A 43 -4.31 -4.03 1.25
CA SER A 43 -5.26 -3.22 0.47
C SER A 43 -6.23 -4.10 -0.35
N VAL A 44 -5.76 -5.26 -0.82
CA VAL A 44 -6.60 -6.25 -1.52
C VAL A 44 -7.65 -6.86 -0.58
N VAL A 45 -7.24 -7.42 0.56
CA VAL A 45 -8.20 -8.05 1.50
C VAL A 45 -9.18 -7.05 2.11
N SER A 46 -8.80 -5.77 2.18
CA SER A 46 -9.68 -4.68 2.63
C SER A 46 -10.85 -4.40 1.67
N GLN A 47 -10.77 -4.82 0.40
CA GLN A 47 -11.89 -4.66 -0.56
C GLN A 47 -13.09 -5.56 -0.22
N PHE A 48 -12.86 -6.64 0.54
CA PHE A 48 -13.87 -7.67 0.82
C PHE A 48 -14.47 -7.58 2.24
N LEU A 49 -14.37 -6.42 2.91
CA LEU A 49 -14.86 -6.24 4.28
C LEU A 49 -16.39 -6.43 4.43
N GLN A 50 -17.16 -6.20 3.36
CA GLN A 50 -18.63 -6.32 3.39
C GLN A 50 -19.09 -7.77 3.26
N SER A 51 -18.46 -8.53 2.37
CA SER A 51 -18.80 -9.93 2.09
C SER A 51 -17.52 -10.74 1.82
N PRO A 52 -16.77 -11.11 2.88
CA PRO A 52 -15.61 -11.99 2.79
C PRO A 52 -16.05 -13.44 2.58
N CYS A 53 -15.16 -14.23 1.97
CA CYS A 53 -15.33 -15.65 1.69
C CYS A 53 -14.10 -16.40 2.23
N ASP A 54 -14.15 -17.73 2.27
CA ASP A 54 -13.04 -18.55 2.76
C ASP A 54 -11.73 -18.30 2.02
N SER A 55 -11.78 -18.09 0.70
CA SER A 55 -10.61 -17.71 -0.12
C SER A 55 -9.96 -16.41 0.36
N HIS A 56 -10.77 -15.40 0.73
CA HIS A 56 -10.27 -14.15 1.30
C HIS A 56 -9.66 -14.37 2.70
N TRP A 57 -10.24 -15.27 3.49
CA TRP A 57 -9.70 -15.62 4.81
C TRP A 57 -8.34 -16.31 4.69
N ASP A 58 -8.16 -17.22 3.73
CA ASP A 58 -6.88 -17.89 3.48
C ASP A 58 -5.76 -16.91 3.15
N VAL A 59 -6.08 -15.85 2.40
CA VAL A 59 -5.15 -14.76 2.09
C VAL A 59 -4.74 -14.03 3.36
N VAL A 60 -5.70 -13.69 4.22
CA VAL A 60 -5.42 -13.06 5.52
C VAL A 60 -4.53 -13.96 6.38
N ILE A 61 -4.81 -15.26 6.45
CA ILE A 61 -3.98 -16.24 7.17
C ILE A 61 -2.57 -16.33 6.56
N ARG A 62 -2.43 -16.24 5.23
CA ARG A 62 -1.12 -16.22 4.56
C ARG A 62 -0.31 -14.97 4.91
N ILE A 63 -0.95 -13.79 4.96
CA ILE A 63 -0.31 -12.55 5.42
C ILE A 63 0.20 -12.73 6.86
N LEU A 64 -0.61 -13.30 7.75
CA LEU A 64 -0.20 -13.58 9.13
C LEU A 64 0.98 -14.56 9.23
N ARG A 65 0.97 -15.63 8.44
CA ARG A 65 2.10 -16.58 8.38
C ARG A 65 3.39 -15.87 7.96
N TYR A 66 3.30 -15.00 6.94
CA TYR A 66 4.44 -14.22 6.47
C TYR A 66 4.98 -13.25 7.53
N ILE A 67 4.10 -12.53 8.24
CA ILE A 67 4.49 -11.65 9.35
C ILE A 67 5.17 -12.46 10.45
N LYS A 68 4.62 -13.63 10.81
CA LYS A 68 5.18 -14.52 11.83
C LYS A 68 6.58 -15.01 11.47
N SER A 69 6.87 -15.27 10.20
CA SER A 69 8.22 -15.66 9.76
C SER A 69 9.20 -14.49 9.61
N THR A 70 8.72 -13.24 9.70
CA THR A 70 9.52 -12.02 9.44
C THR A 70 9.37 -10.97 10.53
N GLN A 71 9.27 -11.39 11.80
CA GLN A 71 8.97 -10.47 12.92
C GLN A 71 9.99 -9.34 13.09
N GLY A 72 11.25 -9.56 12.71
CA GLY A 72 12.31 -8.55 12.77
C GLY A 72 12.37 -7.58 11.58
N GLN A 73 11.53 -7.78 10.55
CA GLN A 73 11.50 -6.87 9.40
C GLN A 73 10.61 -5.67 9.69
N GLY A 74 11.04 -4.48 9.24
CA GLY A 74 10.31 -3.22 9.37
C GLY A 74 11.07 -2.07 8.73
N VAL A 75 10.61 -0.84 8.97
CA VAL A 75 11.31 0.37 8.51
C VAL A 75 12.49 0.67 9.43
N LEU A 76 13.68 0.81 8.83
CA LEU A 76 14.90 1.22 9.52
C LEU A 76 15.22 2.68 9.15
N TYR A 77 15.40 3.51 10.17
CA TYR A 77 15.81 4.90 10.01
C TYR A 77 17.27 5.06 10.43
N GLU A 78 18.08 5.60 9.52
CA GLU A 78 19.49 5.88 9.77
C GLU A 78 19.83 7.29 9.34
N ASN A 79 20.73 7.94 10.09
CA ASN A 79 21.30 9.20 9.65
C ASN A 79 22.36 8.92 8.57
N LYS A 80 21.96 9.04 7.31
CA LYS A 80 22.86 8.87 6.16
C LYS A 80 23.54 10.18 5.74
N GLY A 81 23.42 11.26 6.52
CA GLY A 81 24.01 12.57 6.23
C GLY A 81 23.41 13.28 5.01
N ARG A 82 22.25 12.84 4.53
CA ARG A 82 21.54 13.41 3.37
C ARG A 82 20.13 13.80 3.78
N THR A 83 19.63 14.89 3.19
CA THR A 83 18.26 15.39 3.42
C THR A 83 17.43 15.44 2.13
N GLN A 84 17.92 14.82 1.06
CA GLN A 84 17.24 14.75 -0.23
C GLN A 84 15.90 14.02 -0.10
N VAL A 85 14.88 14.57 -0.76
CA VAL A 85 13.55 13.96 -0.86
C VAL A 85 13.43 13.28 -2.21
N ASP A 86 13.22 11.96 -2.21
CA ASP A 86 13.08 11.14 -3.42
C ASP A 86 11.71 10.46 -3.41
N GLY A 87 10.99 10.50 -4.53
CA GLY A 87 9.69 9.85 -4.68
C GLY A 87 9.69 8.89 -5.86
N TYR A 88 9.19 7.68 -5.64
CA TYR A 88 9.00 6.68 -6.68
C TYR A 88 7.52 6.33 -6.79
N THR A 89 7.09 6.01 -8.01
CA THR A 89 5.71 5.65 -8.33
C THR A 89 5.69 4.47 -9.26
N ASP A 90 4.64 3.67 -9.14
CA ASP A 90 4.39 2.54 -10.02
C ASP A 90 2.89 2.34 -10.16
N ALA A 91 2.43 1.78 -11.29
CA ALA A 91 1.04 1.44 -11.49
C ALA A 91 0.86 0.06 -12.14
N ASP A 92 0.10 -0.81 -11.47
CA ASP A 92 -0.35 -2.06 -12.08
C ASP A 92 -1.62 -1.82 -12.91
N TRP A 93 -1.51 -1.91 -14.23
CA TRP A 93 -2.61 -1.65 -15.16
C TRP A 93 -3.62 -2.81 -15.21
N ALA A 94 -4.90 -2.50 -14.97
CA ALA A 94 -5.99 -3.47 -15.00
C ALA A 94 -5.74 -4.73 -14.11
N GLY A 95 -5.06 -4.52 -12.98
CA GLY A 95 -4.73 -5.55 -12.00
C GLY A 95 -5.96 -6.24 -11.41
N SER A 96 -7.09 -5.54 -11.28
CA SER A 96 -8.34 -6.09 -10.76
C SER A 96 -9.19 -6.78 -11.85
N PRO A 97 -9.53 -8.08 -11.73
CA PRO A 97 -10.37 -8.79 -12.70
C PRO A 97 -11.79 -8.24 -12.76
N THR A 98 -12.30 -7.81 -11.62
CA THR A 98 -13.73 -7.52 -11.43
C THR A 98 -14.13 -6.20 -12.07
N ASP A 99 -13.31 -5.16 -11.90
CA ASP A 99 -13.62 -3.80 -12.35
C ASP A 99 -12.56 -3.22 -13.29
N ARG A 100 -11.51 -3.99 -13.63
CA ARG A 100 -10.40 -3.58 -14.52
C ARG A 100 -9.67 -2.32 -14.04
N ARG A 101 -9.84 -1.92 -12.77
CA ARG A 101 -9.16 -0.75 -12.21
C ARG A 101 -7.71 -1.09 -11.88
N SER A 102 -6.85 -0.12 -12.14
CA SER A 102 -5.41 -0.19 -11.89
C SER A 102 -5.09 0.04 -10.41
N THR A 103 -3.93 -0.41 -9.95
CA THR A 103 -3.45 -0.15 -8.58
C THR A 103 -2.24 0.76 -8.65
N SER A 104 -2.30 1.92 -8.01
CA SER A 104 -1.17 2.83 -7.90
C SER A 104 -0.42 2.60 -6.60
N GLY A 105 0.91 2.55 -6.70
CA GLY A 105 1.84 2.54 -5.60
C GLY A 105 2.70 3.80 -5.60
N HIS A 106 3.09 4.28 -4.43
CA HIS A 106 4.21 5.22 -4.30
C HIS A 106 4.99 4.96 -3.01
N CYS A 107 6.24 5.41 -3.02
CA CYS A 107 7.09 5.49 -1.84
C CYS A 107 7.92 6.77 -1.89
N VAL A 108 8.03 7.45 -0.75
CA VAL A 108 8.79 8.69 -0.57
C VAL A 108 9.85 8.47 0.49
N PHE A 109 11.06 8.92 0.18
CA PHE A 109 12.23 8.80 1.01
C PHE A 109 12.78 10.18 1.39
N ILE A 110 13.33 10.29 2.60
CA ILE A 110 14.17 11.42 3.04
C ILE A 110 15.54 10.87 3.41
N GLY A 111 16.59 11.33 2.74
CA GLY A 111 17.95 10.91 3.03
C GLY A 111 18.16 9.40 2.89
N GLY A 112 17.39 8.75 2.01
CA GLY A 112 17.40 7.30 1.85
C GLY A 112 16.66 6.52 2.95
N ASN A 113 15.81 7.18 3.74
CA ASN A 113 14.88 6.54 4.68
C ASN A 113 13.44 6.65 4.18
N LEU A 114 12.71 5.54 4.18
CA LEU A 114 11.31 5.51 3.74
C LEU A 114 10.40 6.20 4.77
N ILE A 115 9.66 7.23 4.36
CA ILE A 115 8.82 8.04 5.28
C ILE A 115 7.33 8.03 4.95
N SER A 116 6.97 7.83 3.67
CA SER A 116 5.58 7.75 3.22
C SER A 116 5.47 6.72 2.12
N TRP A 117 4.42 5.93 2.14
CA TRP A 117 4.14 4.91 1.13
C TRP A 117 2.65 4.63 1.09
N LYS A 118 2.20 4.16 -0.07
CA LYS A 118 0.81 3.77 -0.26
C LYS A 118 0.68 2.77 -1.39
N SER A 119 -0.28 1.86 -1.26
CA SER A 119 -0.81 1.07 -2.37
C SER A 119 -2.32 1.23 -2.38
N LYS A 120 -2.87 1.80 -3.46
CA LYS A 120 -4.30 2.10 -3.57
C LYS A 120 -4.80 1.75 -4.97
N LYS A 121 -5.94 1.06 -5.02
CA LYS A 121 -6.72 0.90 -6.25
C LYS A 121 -7.21 2.26 -6.75
N GLN A 122 -7.01 2.55 -8.02
CA GLN A 122 -7.46 3.80 -8.63
C GLN A 122 -8.99 3.88 -8.63
N ASP A 123 -9.53 5.08 -8.50
CA ASP A 123 -10.98 5.29 -8.41
C ASP A 123 -11.67 5.17 -9.79
N VAL A 124 -10.90 5.30 -10.88
CA VAL A 124 -11.37 5.27 -12.28
C VAL A 124 -10.67 4.14 -13.05
N VAL A 125 -11.35 3.58 -14.04
CA VAL A 125 -10.76 2.61 -14.98
C VAL A 125 -9.90 3.34 -16.00
N THR A 126 -8.61 3.01 -16.05
CA THR A 126 -7.65 3.56 -17.02
C THR A 126 -7.70 2.81 -18.33
N ARG A 127 -7.58 3.54 -19.44
CA ARG A 127 -7.67 2.99 -20.80
C ARG A 127 -6.32 2.50 -21.34
N SER A 128 -5.22 2.88 -20.71
CA SER A 128 -3.87 2.42 -21.05
C SER A 128 -2.98 2.31 -19.81
N SER A 129 -1.87 1.57 -19.93
CA SER A 129 -0.84 1.52 -18.89
C SER A 129 -0.22 2.91 -18.67
N ALA A 130 0.05 3.65 -19.74
CA ALA A 130 0.54 5.02 -19.64
C ALA A 130 -0.39 5.93 -18.82
N GLU A 131 -1.71 5.85 -19.03
CA GLU A 131 -2.66 6.63 -18.23
C GLU A 131 -2.60 6.24 -16.73
N ALA A 132 -2.45 4.94 -16.44
CA ALA A 132 -2.32 4.47 -15.07
C ALA A 132 -1.06 5.01 -14.39
N GLU A 133 0.06 5.02 -15.10
CA GLU A 133 1.33 5.60 -14.63
C GLU A 133 1.22 7.10 -14.38
N TYR A 134 0.65 7.86 -15.33
CA TYR A 134 0.44 9.31 -15.15
C TYR A 134 -0.46 9.63 -13.94
N ARG A 135 -1.48 8.80 -13.68
CA ARG A 135 -2.32 8.96 -12.48
C ARG A 135 -1.55 8.65 -11.20
N ALA A 136 -0.73 7.60 -11.19
CA ALA A 136 0.13 7.30 -10.04
C ALA A 136 1.10 8.45 -9.76
N MET A 137 1.73 8.98 -10.81
CA MET A 137 2.65 10.12 -10.76
C MET A 137 1.96 11.39 -10.22
N ALA A 138 0.74 11.69 -10.68
CA ALA A 138 -0.02 12.83 -10.19
C ALA A 138 -0.30 12.72 -8.67
N LEU A 139 -0.73 11.55 -8.19
CA LEU A 139 -1.00 11.32 -6.78
C LEU A 139 0.26 11.44 -5.92
N ALA A 140 1.38 10.87 -6.35
CA ALA A 140 2.65 10.98 -5.63
C ALA A 140 3.21 12.39 -5.65
N THR A 141 3.02 13.14 -6.74
CA THR A 141 3.42 14.55 -6.82
C THR A 141 2.66 15.40 -5.80
N CYS A 142 1.36 15.16 -5.61
CA CYS A 142 0.60 15.82 -4.55
C CYS A 142 1.17 15.51 -3.16
N GLU A 143 1.51 14.26 -2.89
CA GLU A 143 2.15 13.84 -1.63
C GLU A 143 3.51 14.52 -1.41
N LEU A 144 4.35 14.57 -2.45
CA LEU A 144 5.65 15.23 -2.42
C LEU A 144 5.54 16.74 -2.16
N ILE A 145 4.58 17.41 -2.80
CA ILE A 145 4.33 18.84 -2.57
C ILE A 145 3.92 19.07 -1.12
N TRP A 146 3.00 18.26 -0.59
CA TRP A 146 2.57 18.34 0.81
C TRP A 146 3.74 18.12 1.77
N LEU A 147 4.53 17.06 1.56
CA LEU A 147 5.72 16.77 2.37
C LEU A 147 6.75 17.91 2.31
N ARG A 148 6.98 18.49 1.13
CA ARG A 148 7.90 19.62 0.98
C ARG A 148 7.44 20.84 1.77
N HIS A 149 6.15 21.14 1.78
CA HIS A 149 5.60 22.22 2.60
C HIS A 149 5.77 21.93 4.09
N LEU A 150 5.44 20.71 4.53
CA LEU A 150 5.62 20.29 5.92
C LEU A 150 7.08 20.42 6.38
N LEU A 151 8.04 19.95 5.57
CA LEU A 151 9.47 20.03 5.90
C LEU A 151 9.97 21.48 6.00
N ARG A 152 9.41 22.39 5.20
CA ARG A 152 9.71 23.83 5.28
C ARG A 152 9.19 24.44 6.57
N GLU A 153 7.96 24.12 6.97
CA GLU A 153 7.36 24.58 8.23
C GLU A 153 8.12 24.07 9.45
N LEU A 154 8.55 22.81 9.41
CA LEU A 154 9.41 22.19 10.42
C LEU A 154 10.86 22.71 10.41
N ARG A 155 11.19 23.65 9.51
CA ARG A 155 12.53 24.23 9.32
C ARG A 155 13.62 23.19 9.03
N PHE A 156 13.24 22.04 8.48
CA PHE A 156 14.14 20.94 8.18
C PHE A 156 15.18 21.31 7.11
N GLU A 157 14.80 22.18 6.15
CA GLU A 157 15.72 22.73 5.14
C GLU A 157 16.80 23.68 5.72
N ARG A 158 16.64 24.19 6.95
CA ARG A 158 17.60 25.16 7.57
C ARG A 158 18.70 24.51 8.40
N MET A 159 18.67 23.18 8.61
CA MET A 159 19.62 22.47 9.47
C MET A 159 20.96 22.10 8.81
N ASN A 160 21.16 22.41 7.53
CA ASN A 160 22.43 22.22 6.82
C ASN A 160 23.34 23.47 6.86
N ARG A 161 23.35 24.22 7.98
CA ARG A 161 24.33 25.30 8.23
C ARG A 161 25.28 24.90 9.33
#